data_AF-A0A963H3S2-F1
#
_entry.id   AF-A0A963H3S2-F1
#
_cell.length_a   1.000
_cell.length_b   1.000
_cell.length_c   1.000
_cell.angle_alpha   90.00
_cell.angle_beta   90.00
_cell.angle_gamma   90.00
#
_symmetry.space_group_name_H-M   'P 1'
#
loop_
_entity.id
_entity.type
_entity.pdbx_description
1 polymer ?
#
loop_
_entity_poly.entity_id
_entity_poly.type
_entity_poly.pdbx_seq_one_letter_code
_entity_poly.pdbx_strand_id
1 'polypeptide(L)'
;MKKHFGLALLTTAALFSAPAIGGGSVHFITPTDGAMVSSEFQVKMGVKGIAVEPAGKLMDGTGHHHLIIDGHPVEAGKAVPADATHLHFGKGQTETTLKLAPGPHTLTLQFADGLHQSYGPEMSATITVTVK
;
A
#
# COMPACT_ATOMS: atom_id res chain seq x y z
N MET A 1 59.46 3.26 29.20
CA MET A 1 58.91 3.16 27.83
C MET A 1 58.30 1.77 27.64
N LYS A 2 56.98 1.62 27.84
CA LYS A 2 56.23 0.40 27.48
C LYS A 2 54.93 0.86 26.84
N LYS A 3 54.83 0.67 25.52
CA LYS A 3 53.68 1.10 24.70
C LYS A 3 52.65 -0.02 24.77
N HIS A 4 51.48 0.23 25.34
CA HIS A 4 50.34 -0.69 25.25
C HIS A 4 49.60 -0.42 23.93
N PHE A 5 49.53 -1.45 23.09
CA PHE A 5 48.82 -1.44 21.81
C PHE A 5 47.37 -1.88 22.09
N GLY A 6 46.42 -0.96 21.98
CA GLY A 6 44.99 -1.25 22.11
C GLY A 6 44.46 -1.85 20.81
N LEU A 7 44.03 -3.10 20.85
CA LEU A 7 43.35 -3.77 19.75
C LEU A 7 41.89 -3.31 19.71
N ALA A 8 41.53 -2.48 18.74
CA ALA A 8 40.14 -2.10 18.49
C ALA A 8 39.42 -3.23 17.76
N LEU A 9 38.40 -3.81 18.41
CA LEU A 9 37.53 -4.83 17.84
C LEU A 9 36.46 -4.13 16.97
N LEU A 10 36.58 -4.24 15.65
CA LEU A 10 35.61 -3.71 14.69
C LEU A 10 34.47 -4.74 14.54
N THR A 11 33.33 -4.50 15.18
CA THR A 11 32.12 -5.29 14.95
C THR A 11 31.45 -4.83 13.66
N THR A 12 31.54 -5.64 12.60
CA THR A 12 30.72 -5.47 11.40
C THR A 12 29.27 -5.83 11.72
N ALA A 13 28.38 -4.84 11.70
CA ALA A 13 26.95 -5.10 11.69
C ALA A 13 26.58 -5.65 10.30
N ALA A 14 26.19 -6.93 10.24
CA ALA A 14 25.57 -7.50 9.06
C ALA A 14 24.14 -6.95 8.96
N LEU A 15 23.90 -6.07 7.99
CA LEU A 15 22.56 -5.70 7.57
C LEU A 15 21.95 -6.91 6.85
N PHE A 16 21.01 -7.58 7.51
CA PHE A 16 20.16 -8.56 6.85
C PHE A 16 19.18 -7.80 5.95
N SER A 17 19.49 -7.69 4.66
CA SER A 17 18.47 -7.38 3.66
C SER A 17 17.59 -8.62 3.50
N ALA A 18 16.35 -8.53 3.98
CA ALA A 18 15.31 -9.50 3.65
C ALA A 18 15.16 -9.55 2.12
N PRO A 19 14.94 -10.74 1.51
CA PRO A 19 14.71 -10.82 0.09
C PRO A 19 13.39 -10.12 -0.23
N ALA A 20 13.45 -9.05 -1.02
CA ALA A 20 12.27 -8.42 -1.57
C ALA A 20 11.50 -9.46 -2.39
N ILE A 21 10.31 -9.81 -1.92
CA ILE A 21 9.36 -10.60 -2.71
C ILE A 21 8.92 -9.66 -3.85
N GLY A 22 9.60 -9.77 -4.99
CA GLY A 22 9.20 -9.29 -6.31
C GLY A 22 8.69 -7.85 -6.41
N GLY A 23 9.57 -6.86 -6.24
CA GLY A 23 9.64 -5.56 -6.96
C GLY A 23 8.38 -4.73 -7.26
N GLY A 24 7.24 -5.05 -6.68
CA GLY A 24 5.95 -4.42 -6.93
C GLY A 24 5.76 -3.15 -6.12
N SER A 25 4.92 -2.25 -6.59
CA SER A 25 4.38 -1.17 -5.76
C SER A 25 3.02 -0.71 -6.26
N VAL A 26 2.26 -0.06 -5.38
CA VAL A 26 1.04 0.67 -5.73
C VAL A 26 1.23 2.16 -5.52
N HIS A 27 0.48 2.98 -6.25
CA HIS A 27 0.50 4.42 -6.08
C HIS A 27 -0.82 5.05 -6.51
N PHE A 28 -1.10 6.23 -5.94
CA PHE A 28 -2.16 7.09 -6.44
C PHE A 28 -1.66 7.86 -7.66
N ILE A 29 -2.41 7.78 -8.76
CA ILE A 29 -2.24 8.69 -9.91
C ILE A 29 -2.97 10.01 -9.61
N THR A 30 -4.16 9.92 -9.01
CA THR A 30 -4.90 11.06 -8.43
C THR A 30 -5.81 10.55 -7.31
N PRO A 31 -6.11 11.34 -6.27
CA PRO A 31 -5.46 12.61 -5.93
C PRO A 31 -4.01 12.40 -5.49
N THR A 32 -3.22 13.48 -5.51
CA THR A 32 -1.89 13.50 -4.91
C THR A 32 -1.99 13.70 -3.40
N ASP A 33 -0.94 13.34 -2.67
CA ASP A 33 -0.87 13.63 -1.24
C ASP A 33 -1.02 15.13 -0.94
N GLY A 34 -1.81 15.45 0.08
CA GLY A 34 -2.16 16.80 0.50
C GLY A 34 -3.20 17.52 -0.38
N ALA A 35 -3.82 16.84 -1.36
CA ALA A 35 -4.75 17.49 -2.27
C ALA A 35 -6.01 18.03 -1.55
N MET A 36 -6.46 19.23 -1.95
CA MET A 36 -7.81 19.70 -1.65
C MET A 36 -8.78 19.27 -2.74
N VAL A 37 -9.85 18.56 -2.37
CA VAL A 37 -10.83 17.97 -3.29
C VAL A 37 -12.25 18.44 -2.99
N SER A 38 -13.16 18.30 -3.95
CA SER A 38 -14.61 18.45 -3.72
C SER A 38 -15.16 17.27 -2.91
N SER A 39 -16.39 17.40 -2.41
CA SER A 39 -17.11 16.33 -1.70
C SER A 39 -17.30 15.05 -2.51
N GLU A 40 -17.28 15.16 -3.85
CA GLU A 40 -17.19 14.04 -4.78
C GLU A 40 -15.96 14.23 -5.67
N PHE A 41 -15.09 13.21 -5.75
CA PHE A 41 -13.82 13.29 -6.48
C PHE A 41 -13.38 11.94 -7.03
N GLN A 42 -12.56 11.98 -8.08
CA GLN A 42 -12.03 10.78 -8.73
C GLN A 42 -10.74 10.32 -8.04
N VAL A 43 -10.62 9.02 -7.84
CA VAL A 43 -9.41 8.32 -7.40
C VAL A 43 -8.94 7.42 -8.54
N LYS A 44 -7.69 7.55 -8.97
CA LYS A 44 -7.03 6.68 -9.94
C LYS A 44 -5.81 6.03 -9.30
N MET A 45 -5.70 4.74 -9.52
CA MET A 45 -4.76 3.83 -8.86
C MET A 45 -3.86 3.21 -9.91
N GLY A 46 -2.58 3.07 -9.57
CA GLY A 46 -1.58 2.47 -10.44
C GLY A 46 -0.79 1.40 -9.71
N VAL A 47 -0.19 0.51 -10.50
CA VAL A 47 0.76 -0.50 -10.05
C VAL A 47 2.05 -0.41 -10.86
N LYS A 48 3.16 -0.88 -10.28
CA LYS A 48 4.43 -1.11 -10.99
C LYS A 48 4.95 -2.48 -10.60
N GLY A 49 5.53 -3.23 -11.53
CA GLY A 49 6.17 -4.52 -11.23
C GLY A 49 5.21 -5.68 -10.89
N ILE A 50 3.90 -5.44 -10.95
CA ILE A 50 2.84 -6.43 -10.70
C ILE A 50 1.65 -6.13 -11.63
N ALA A 51 0.82 -7.13 -11.96
CA ALA A 51 -0.35 -6.96 -12.81
C ALA A 51 -1.66 -6.85 -12.01
N VAL A 52 -2.63 -6.12 -12.55
CA VAL A 52 -3.99 -6.07 -12.01
C VAL A 52 -4.84 -7.15 -12.68
N GLU A 53 -5.46 -8.02 -11.90
CA GLU A 53 -6.35 -9.09 -12.34
C GLU A 53 -7.59 -9.18 -11.44
N PRO A 54 -8.75 -9.62 -11.95
CA PRO A 54 -9.93 -9.86 -11.12
C PRO A 54 -9.67 -10.87 -9.99
N ALA A 55 -10.36 -10.68 -8.87
CA ALA A 55 -10.44 -11.64 -7.79
C ALA A 55 -11.09 -12.96 -8.26
N GLY A 56 -10.80 -14.04 -7.53
CA GLY A 56 -11.39 -15.37 -7.70
C GLY A 56 -10.38 -16.50 -7.88
N LYS A 57 -9.15 -16.20 -8.30
CA LYS A 57 -8.07 -17.20 -8.46
C LYS A 57 -6.74 -16.64 -7.98
N LEU A 58 -5.95 -17.48 -7.31
CA LEU A 58 -4.56 -17.17 -7.01
C LEU A 58 -3.74 -17.29 -8.29
N MET A 59 -3.05 -16.21 -8.64
CA MET A 59 -2.18 -16.11 -9.81
C MET A 59 -0.94 -15.31 -9.41
N ASP A 60 0.24 -15.91 -9.58
CA ASP A 60 1.51 -15.30 -9.20
C ASP A 60 1.74 -13.98 -9.95
N GLY A 61 2.22 -12.96 -9.23
CA GLY A 61 2.52 -11.64 -9.82
C GLY A 61 1.28 -10.86 -10.25
N THR A 62 0.12 -11.16 -9.68
CA THR A 62 -1.14 -10.47 -9.98
C THR A 62 -1.88 -10.09 -8.69
N GLY A 63 -2.90 -9.25 -8.79
CA GLY A 63 -3.78 -8.95 -7.67
C GLY A 63 -4.77 -7.85 -8.05
N HIS A 64 -5.43 -7.26 -7.05
CA HIS A 64 -6.34 -6.14 -7.28
C HIS A 64 -6.26 -5.11 -6.16
N HIS A 65 -6.79 -3.93 -6.47
CA HIS A 65 -6.79 -2.80 -5.54
C HIS A 65 -7.87 -2.95 -4.47
N HIS A 66 -7.53 -2.41 -3.31
CA HIS A 66 -8.43 -2.07 -2.21
C HIS A 66 -8.13 -0.63 -1.80
N LEU A 67 -9.15 0.08 -1.34
CA LEU A 67 -8.97 1.43 -0.80
C LEU A 67 -9.56 1.48 0.60
N ILE A 68 -8.73 1.84 1.57
CA ILE A 68 -9.08 1.94 2.97
C ILE A 68 -9.20 3.42 3.31
N ILE A 69 -10.39 3.84 3.69
CA ILE A 69 -10.71 5.22 4.08
C ILE A 69 -10.48 5.36 5.58
N ASP A 70 -9.69 6.36 5.99
CA ASP A 70 -9.39 6.67 7.39
C ASP A 70 -8.84 5.48 8.19
N GLY A 71 -8.11 4.58 7.51
CA GLY A 71 -7.53 3.39 8.10
C GLY A 71 -6.07 3.16 7.68
N HIS A 72 -5.54 2.00 8.03
CA HIS A 72 -4.15 1.61 7.83
C HIS A 72 -4.03 0.37 6.94
N PRO A 73 -2.85 0.13 6.33
CA PRO A 73 -2.60 -1.09 5.57
C PRO A 73 -2.88 -2.35 6.37
N VAL A 74 -3.35 -3.39 5.68
CA VAL A 74 -3.63 -4.69 6.29
C VAL A 74 -2.37 -5.55 6.22
N GLU A 75 -2.05 -6.27 7.30
CA GLU A 75 -0.88 -7.15 7.37
C GLU A 75 -0.86 -8.22 6.27
N ALA A 76 0.35 -8.61 5.85
CA ALA A 76 0.52 -9.59 4.77
C ALA A 76 -0.17 -10.93 5.10
N GLY A 77 -0.85 -11.50 4.11
CA GLY A 77 -1.59 -12.76 4.22
C GLY A 77 -2.90 -12.67 5.03
N LYS A 78 -3.30 -11.48 5.50
CA LYS A 78 -4.60 -11.27 6.12
C LYS A 78 -5.62 -10.83 5.09
N ALA A 79 -6.85 -11.33 5.23
CA ALA A 79 -7.95 -10.87 4.40
C ALA A 79 -8.22 -9.39 4.65
N VAL A 80 -8.37 -8.61 3.58
CA VAL A 80 -8.84 -7.21 3.70
C VAL A 80 -10.30 -7.23 4.17
N PRO A 81 -10.66 -6.51 5.26
CA PRO A 81 -12.03 -6.45 5.74
C PRO A 81 -13.02 -6.03 4.66
N ALA A 82 -14.24 -6.57 4.70
CA ALA A 82 -15.35 -6.15 3.85
C ALA A 82 -16.34 -5.35 4.69
N ASP A 83 -16.10 -4.05 4.81
CA ASP A 83 -16.92 -3.12 5.60
C ASP A 83 -17.08 -1.77 4.87
N ALA A 84 -17.68 -0.79 5.53
CA ALA A 84 -17.99 0.50 4.93
C ALA A 84 -16.75 1.36 4.60
N THR A 85 -15.60 1.10 5.21
CA THR A 85 -14.37 1.89 4.99
C THR A 85 -13.35 1.18 4.11
N HIS A 86 -13.54 -0.11 3.83
CA HIS A 86 -12.71 -0.89 2.92
C HIS A 86 -13.45 -1.12 1.60
N LEU A 87 -13.04 -0.42 0.55
CA LEU A 87 -13.60 -0.55 -0.79
C LEU A 87 -12.82 -1.58 -1.60
N HIS A 88 -13.53 -2.51 -2.23
CA HIS A 88 -12.95 -3.64 -2.97
C HIS A 88 -13.05 -3.42 -4.47
N PHE A 89 -11.92 -3.53 -5.18
CA PHE A 89 -11.86 -3.43 -6.64
C PHE A 89 -11.55 -4.79 -7.28
N GLY A 90 -12.23 -5.84 -6.81
CA GLY A 90 -12.03 -7.23 -7.22
C GLY A 90 -12.42 -7.55 -8.67
N LYS A 91 -12.87 -6.59 -9.48
CA LYS A 91 -13.02 -6.76 -10.95
C LYS A 91 -11.84 -6.18 -11.72
N GLY A 92 -10.75 -5.81 -11.03
CA GLY A 92 -9.58 -5.20 -11.63
C GLY A 92 -9.76 -3.70 -11.92
N GLN A 93 -10.65 -3.01 -11.19
CA GLN A 93 -10.84 -1.58 -11.40
C GLN A 93 -9.60 -0.80 -10.96
N THR A 94 -9.21 0.19 -11.76
CA THR A 94 -8.06 1.07 -11.50
C THR A 94 -8.51 2.50 -11.18
N GLU A 95 -9.81 2.75 -11.15
CA GLU A 95 -10.37 4.04 -10.77
C GLU A 95 -11.73 3.91 -10.10
N THR A 96 -12.09 4.91 -9.31
CA THR A 96 -13.40 5.06 -8.68
C THR A 96 -13.73 6.53 -8.47
N THR A 97 -15.00 6.82 -8.19
CA THR A 97 -15.44 8.10 -7.65
C THR A 97 -15.74 7.91 -6.17
N LEU A 98 -15.13 8.73 -5.32
CA LEU A 98 -15.41 8.76 -3.89
C LEU A 98 -16.28 9.95 -3.54
N LYS A 99 -17.15 9.74 -2.56
CA LYS A 99 -17.89 10.80 -1.90
C LYS A 99 -17.61 10.75 -0.40
N LEU A 100 -17.04 11.81 0.14
CA LEU A 100 -16.64 11.91 1.55
C LEU A 100 -17.20 13.18 2.18
N ALA A 101 -17.27 13.19 3.51
CA ALA A 101 -17.67 14.38 4.26
C ALA A 101 -16.58 15.47 4.19
N PRO A 102 -16.92 16.76 4.38
CA PRO A 102 -15.91 17.82 4.48
C PRO A 102 -14.95 17.57 5.65
N GLY A 103 -13.66 17.81 5.43
CA GLY A 103 -12.60 17.60 6.43
C GLY A 103 -11.39 16.82 5.91
N PRO A 104 -10.41 16.58 6.80
CA PRO A 104 -9.24 15.76 6.48
C PRO A 104 -9.61 14.27 6.47
N HIS A 105 -9.08 13.54 5.48
CA HIS A 105 -9.21 12.10 5.36
C HIS A 105 -7.88 11.47 4.95
N THR A 106 -7.61 10.25 5.40
CA THR A 106 -6.53 9.42 4.84
C THR A 106 -7.10 8.40 3.88
N LEU A 107 -6.40 8.20 2.77
CA LEU A 107 -6.71 7.17 1.79
C LEU A 107 -5.52 6.24 1.68
N THR A 108 -5.71 4.99 2.08
CA THR A 108 -4.69 3.95 1.97
C THR A 108 -5.06 3.00 0.84
N LEU A 109 -4.32 3.07 -0.26
CA LEU A 109 -4.36 2.09 -1.33
C LEU A 109 -3.63 0.83 -0.86
N GLN A 110 -4.28 -0.32 -0.96
CA GLN A 110 -3.74 -1.63 -0.61
C GLN A 110 -3.86 -2.56 -1.80
N PHE A 111 -2.82 -3.35 -2.08
CA PHE A 111 -2.91 -4.46 -3.04
C PHE A 111 -3.13 -5.79 -2.32
N ALA A 112 -3.95 -6.65 -2.91
CA ALA A 112 -4.27 -7.98 -2.41
C ALA A 112 -4.31 -9.01 -3.54
N ASP A 113 -4.11 -10.28 -3.19
CA ASP A 113 -4.18 -11.40 -4.12
C ASP A 113 -5.63 -11.70 -4.58
N GLY A 114 -5.80 -12.68 -5.46
CA GLY A 114 -7.13 -13.07 -5.96
C GLY A 114 -8.08 -13.64 -4.90
N LEU A 115 -7.64 -13.89 -3.67
CA LEU A 115 -8.48 -14.29 -2.53
C LEU A 115 -8.70 -13.14 -1.54
N HIS A 116 -8.36 -11.90 -1.91
CA HIS A 116 -8.41 -10.71 -1.07
C HIS A 116 -7.46 -10.76 0.14
N GLN A 117 -6.39 -11.56 0.08
CA GLN A 117 -5.35 -11.53 1.09
C GLN A 117 -4.35 -10.42 0.76
N SER A 118 -4.13 -9.53 1.71
CA SER A 118 -3.22 -8.41 1.59
C SER A 118 -1.80 -8.89 1.26
N TYR A 119 -1.14 -8.20 0.33
CA TYR A 119 0.31 -8.35 0.14
C TYR A 119 1.14 -7.60 1.20
N GLY A 120 0.48 -6.98 2.18
CA GLY A 120 1.09 -6.33 3.32
C GLY A 120 1.33 -4.83 3.13
N PRO A 121 1.88 -4.17 4.16
CA PRO A 121 2.17 -2.73 4.14
C PRO A 121 3.13 -2.29 3.02
N GLU A 122 4.05 -3.16 2.60
CA GLU A 122 4.98 -2.88 1.49
C GLU A 122 4.28 -2.73 0.13
N MET A 123 3.09 -3.32 -0.02
CA MET A 123 2.22 -3.19 -1.20
C MET A 123 1.05 -2.25 -0.93
N SER A 124 1.32 -1.17 -0.19
CA SER A 124 0.37 -0.11 0.10
C SER A 124 0.96 1.28 -0.16
N ALA A 125 0.08 2.27 -0.33
CA ALA A 125 0.44 3.68 -0.37
C ALA A 125 -0.64 4.46 0.39
N THR A 126 -0.24 5.44 1.21
CA THR A 126 -1.19 6.29 1.94
C THR A 126 -1.00 7.73 1.54
N ILE A 127 -2.12 8.43 1.32
CA ILE A 127 -2.16 9.88 1.10
C ILE A 127 -3.16 10.52 2.06
N THR A 128 -3.00 11.81 2.30
CA THR A 128 -3.98 12.67 2.97
C THR A 128 -4.68 13.52 1.93
N VAL A 129 -5.99 13.68 2.05
CA VAL A 129 -6.78 14.64 1.27
C VAL A 129 -7.62 15.50 2.21
N THR A 130 -7.93 16.73 1.78
CA THR A 130 -8.87 17.60 2.49
C THR A 130 -10.07 17.87 1.60
N VAL A 131 -11.24 17.40 2.02
CA VAL A 131 -12.51 17.62 1.35
C VAL A 131 -13.06 18.98 1.76
N LYS A 132 -13.41 19.81 0.77
CA LYS A 132 -14.00 21.16 0.96
C LYS A 132 -15.45 21.13 1.39
#